data_AF-A0A7J3MIT1-F1
#
_entry.id   AF-A0A7J3MIT1-F1
#
_cell.length_a   1.000
_cell.length_b   1.000
_cell.length_c   1.000
_cell.angle_alpha   90.00
_cell.angle_beta   90.00
_cell.angle_gamma   90.00
#
_symmetry.space_group_name_H-M   'P 1'
#
loop_
_entity.id
_entity.type
_entity.pdbx_description
1 polymer ?
#
loop_
_entity_poly.entity_id
_entity_poly.type
_entity_poly.pdbx_seq_one_letter_code
_entity_poly.pdbx_strand_id
1 'polypeptide(L)'
;MSPIGIIGGSGFYKLVGIEGPQKVHIDTPFGEVIATRGYLSNKEVIFIPRHGEDHTIPPHKINYHANAYAMYKLQVEKVIATSAVGSMRKDLKPGDFVLPDQIID
;
A
#
# COMPACT_ATOMS: atom_id res chain seq x y z
N MET A 1 0.07 19.08 -6.69
CA MET A 1 0.25 18.44 -5.38
C MET A 1 0.89 17.10 -5.62
N SER A 2 1.73 16.63 -4.71
CA SER A 2 2.27 15.27 -4.73
C SER A 2 1.13 14.23 -4.63
N PRO A 3 1.24 13.09 -5.31
CA PRO A 3 0.27 12.02 -5.16
C PRO A 3 0.33 11.39 -3.77
N ILE A 4 -0.79 10.83 -3.32
CA ILE A 4 -0.85 10.04 -2.07
C ILE A 4 -0.55 8.58 -2.40
N GLY A 5 0.43 7.99 -1.73
CA GLY A 5 0.73 6.56 -1.81
C GLY A 5 -0.19 5.76 -0.90
N ILE A 6 -0.67 4.63 -1.39
CA ILE A 6 -1.46 3.67 -0.62
C ILE A 6 -0.81 2.30 -0.78
N ILE A 7 -0.39 1.70 0.34
CA ILE A 7 0.13 0.32 0.36
C ILE A 7 -0.94 -0.58 0.96
N GLY A 8 -1.52 -1.45 0.14
CA GLY A 8 -2.57 -2.36 0.55
C GLY A 8 -2.03 -3.65 1.18
N GLY A 9 -2.50 -3.95 2.39
CA GLY A 9 -2.24 -5.22 3.08
C GLY A 9 -3.23 -6.33 2.71
N SER A 10 -3.25 -7.40 3.51
CA SER A 10 -4.21 -8.50 3.36
C SER A 10 -5.65 -7.98 3.40
N GLY A 11 -6.47 -8.41 2.45
CA GLY A 11 -7.85 -7.97 2.26
C GLY A 11 -8.00 -6.72 1.39
N PHE A 12 -6.91 -6.01 1.06
CA PHE A 12 -6.95 -4.77 0.30
C PHE A 12 -6.04 -4.84 -0.94
N TYR A 13 -6.47 -5.61 -1.94
CA TYR A 13 -5.67 -5.88 -3.16
C TYR A 13 -6.05 -4.98 -4.34
N LYS A 14 -7.17 -4.27 -4.25
CA LYS A 14 -7.67 -3.35 -5.29
C LYS A 14 -8.28 -2.12 -4.63
N LEU A 15 -8.09 -0.97 -5.25
CA LEU A 15 -8.67 0.29 -4.80
C LEU A 15 -10.05 0.48 -5.45
N VAL A 16 -11.11 0.36 -4.66
CA VAL A 16 -12.50 0.56 -5.13
C VAL A 16 -12.78 2.04 -5.29
N GLY A 17 -13.49 2.42 -6.35
CA GLY A 17 -13.89 3.81 -6.60
C GLY A 17 -12.81 4.69 -7.21
N ILE A 18 -11.68 4.11 -7.64
CA ILE A 18 -10.63 4.84 -8.35
C ILE A 18 -11.10 5.25 -9.76
N GLU A 19 -10.90 6.52 -10.10
CA GLU A 19 -11.18 7.07 -11.42
C GLU A 19 -9.93 6.99 -12.30
N GLY A 20 -10.10 6.55 -13.55
CA GLY A 20 -9.02 6.42 -14.53
C GLY A 20 -7.84 5.54 -14.07
N PRO A 21 -8.07 4.32 -13.55
CA PRO A 21 -6.97 3.45 -13.12
C PRO A 21 -6.04 3.10 -14.28
N GLN A 22 -4.75 3.30 -14.08
CA GLN A 22 -3.69 2.93 -15.01
C GLN A 22 -2.64 2.10 -14.28
N LYS A 23 -2.31 0.92 -14.81
CA LYS A 23 -1.15 0.17 -14.36
C LYS A 23 0.11 0.88 -14.81
N VAL A 24 1.02 1.11 -13.88
CA VAL A 24 2.33 1.70 -14.12
C VAL A 24 3.40 0.70 -13.70
N HIS A 25 4.41 0.53 -14.55
CA HIS A 25 5.58 -0.31 -14.30
C HIS A 25 6.74 0.59 -13.88
N ILE A 26 7.34 0.27 -12.73
CA ILE A 26 8.40 1.07 -12.13
C ILE A 26 9.62 0.19 -11.94
N ASP A 27 10.65 0.42 -12.76
CA ASP A 27 11.97 -0.15 -12.52
C ASP A 27 12.63 0.52 -11.31
N THR A 28 13.04 -0.31 -10.34
CA THR A 28 13.81 0.09 -9.17
C THR A 28 15.13 -0.70 -9.13
N PRO A 29 16.15 -0.21 -8.41
CA PRO A 29 17.39 -0.98 -8.18
C PRO A 29 17.17 -2.33 -7.47
N PHE A 30 15.99 -2.57 -6.90
CA PHE A 30 15.64 -3.76 -6.15
C PHE A 30 14.72 -4.72 -6.92
N GLY A 31 14.29 -4.36 -8.13
CA GLY A 31 13.33 -5.10 -8.94
C GLY A 31 12.18 -4.23 -9.47
N GLU A 32 11.38 -4.79 -10.37
CA GLU A 32 10.20 -4.12 -10.93
C GLU A 32 9.05 -4.07 -9.90
N VAL A 33 8.34 -2.95 -9.86
CA VAL A 33 7.09 -2.78 -9.12
C VAL A 33 5.97 -2.39 -10.07
N ILE A 34 4.83 -3.06 -9.97
CA ILE A 34 3.60 -2.68 -10.66
C ILE A 34 2.70 -1.96 -9.66
N ALA A 35 2.37 -0.71 -9.94
CA ALA A 35 1.43 0.08 -9.15
C ALA A 35 0.21 0.47 -10.00
N THR A 36 -0.88 0.84 -9.33
CA THR A 36 -2.04 1.45 -9.98
C THR A 36 -2.06 2.95 -9.68
N ARG A 37 -2.05 3.78 -10.73
CA ARG A 37 -2.21 5.23 -10.66
C ARG A 37 -3.65 5.59 -11.01
N GLY A 38 -4.23 6.57 -10.34
CA GLY A 38 -5.55 7.11 -10.69
C GLY A 38 -5.97 8.21 -9.73
N TYR A 39 -7.27 8.50 -9.68
CA TYR A 39 -7.81 9.57 -8.86
C TYR A 39 -8.87 9.07 -7.87
N LEU A 40 -8.82 9.59 -6.64
CA LEU A 40 -9.88 9.44 -5.63
C LEU A 40 -10.27 10.82 -5.13
N SER A 41 -11.55 11.19 -5.28
CA SER A 41 -12.06 12.50 -4.87
C SER A 41 -11.20 13.67 -5.37
N ASN A 42 -10.86 13.65 -6.67
CA ASN A 42 -9.98 14.61 -7.34
C ASN A 42 -8.52 14.68 -6.83
N LYS A 43 -8.08 13.70 -6.03
CA LYS A 43 -6.69 13.57 -5.59
C LYS A 43 -6.02 12.41 -6.30
N GLU A 44 -4.83 12.66 -6.83
CA GLU A 44 -4.04 11.61 -7.45
C GLU A 44 -3.52 10.63 -6.39
N VAL A 45 -3.67 9.34 -6.67
CA VAL A 45 -3.25 8.25 -5.79
C VAL A 45 -2.40 7.23 -6.54
N ILE A 46 -1.40 6.70 -5.85
CA ILE A 46 -0.59 5.56 -6.28
C ILE A 46 -0.85 4.40 -5.32
N PHE A 47 -1.31 3.27 -5.85
CA PHE A 47 -1.66 2.10 -5.06
C PHE A 47 -0.74 0.91 -5.37
N ILE A 48 -0.17 0.30 -4.34
CA ILE A 48 0.62 -0.94 -4.42
C ILE A 48 -0.01 -1.99 -3.48
N PRO A 49 -0.53 -3.12 -4.00
CA PRO A 49 -0.90 -4.26 -3.16
C PRO A 49 0.37 -5.01 -2.74
N ARG A 50 0.76 -4.95 -1.46
CA ARG A 50 2.06 -5.47 -1.00
C ARG A 50 2.21 -6.99 -1.17
N HIS A 51 1.09 -7.70 -1.23
CA HIS A 51 1.03 -9.15 -1.45
C HIS A 51 0.80 -9.54 -2.93
N GLY A 52 0.80 -8.56 -3.84
CA GLY A 52 0.33 -8.72 -5.21
C GLY A 52 -1.20 -8.68 -5.32
N GLU A 53 -1.72 -8.44 -6.54
CA GLU A 53 -3.17 -8.37 -6.81
C GLU A 53 -3.90 -9.67 -6.46
N ASP A 54 -3.23 -10.81 -6.59
CA ASP A 54 -3.76 -12.15 -6.34
C ASP A 54 -3.34 -12.72 -4.97
N HIS A 55 -2.76 -11.91 -4.09
CA HIS A 55 -2.28 -12.31 -2.75
C HIS A 55 -1.31 -13.51 -2.76
N THR A 56 -0.40 -13.55 -3.72
CA THR A 56 0.54 -14.68 -3.91
C THR A 56 1.88 -14.48 -3.21
N ILE A 57 2.20 -13.25 -2.79
CA ILE A 57 3.49 -12.92 -2.17
C ILE A 57 3.33 -12.97 -0.63
N PRO A 58 3.96 -13.92 0.07
CA PRO A 58 3.90 -13.98 1.53
C PRO A 58 4.71 -12.85 2.19
N PRO A 59 4.41 -12.46 3.45
CA PRO A 59 5.06 -11.32 4.12
C PRO A 59 6.59 -11.28 4.05
N HIS A 60 7.25 -12.44 4.19
CA HIS A 60 8.71 -12.56 4.19
C HIS A 60 9.35 -12.49 2.79
N LYS A 61 8.55 -12.47 1.72
CA LYS A 61 9.00 -12.30 0.33
C LYS A 61 8.62 -10.96 -0.27
N ILE A 62 7.96 -10.09 0.49
CA ILE A 62 7.63 -8.75 0.02
C ILE A 62 8.92 -7.97 -0.20
N ASN A 63 9.06 -7.37 -1.37
CA ASN A 63 10.19 -6.50 -1.68
C ASN A 63 9.92 -5.07 -1.19
N TYR A 64 10.11 -4.86 0.12
CA TYR A 64 9.83 -3.57 0.77
C TYR A 64 10.67 -2.42 0.20
N HIS A 65 11.93 -2.69 -0.15
CA HIS A 65 12.82 -1.70 -0.75
C HIS A 65 12.33 -1.25 -2.14
N ALA A 66 11.93 -2.20 -2.99
CA ALA A 66 11.36 -1.86 -4.30
C ALA A 66 10.08 -1.03 -4.15
N ASN A 67 9.17 -1.43 -3.27
CA ASN A 67 7.92 -0.70 -3.05
C ASN A 67 8.15 0.73 -2.55
N ALA A 68 9.04 0.91 -1.56
CA ALA A 68 9.37 2.24 -1.03
C ALA A 68 10.07 3.12 -2.09
N TYR A 69 11.00 2.53 -2.87
CA TYR A 69 11.68 3.24 -3.94
C TYR A 69 10.73 3.65 -5.07
N ALA A 70 9.77 2.79 -5.41
CA ALA A 70 8.76 3.10 -6.42
C ALA A 70 7.89 4.30 -5.99
N MET A 71 7.47 4.36 -4.73
CA MET A 71 6.75 5.53 -4.18
C MET A 71 7.60 6.81 -4.29
N TYR A 72 8.88 6.73 -3.91
CA TYR A 72 9.82 7.85 -4.05
C TYR A 72 9.96 8.32 -5.51
N LYS A 73 10.17 7.39 -6.46
CA LYS A 73 10.32 7.70 -7.89
C LYS A 73 9.06 8.33 -8.49
N LEU A 74 7.89 7.97 -7.97
CA LEU A 74 6.59 8.54 -8.33
C LEU A 74 6.26 9.84 -7.58
N GLN A 75 7.22 10.42 -6.86
CA GLN A 75 7.09 11.69 -6.13
C GLN A 75 5.98 11.67 -5.06
N VAL A 76 5.71 10.50 -4.49
CA VAL A 76 4.81 10.36 -3.34
C VAL A 76 5.48 10.92 -2.09
N GLU A 77 4.83 11.87 -1.43
CA GLU A 77 5.30 12.47 -0.17
C GLU A 77 4.64 11.86 1.07
N LYS A 78 3.47 11.23 0.92
CA LYS A 78 2.68 10.67 2.02
C LYS A 78 2.19 9.28 1.66
N VAL A 79 2.42 8.32 2.55
CA VAL A 79 1.97 6.94 2.37
C VAL A 79 0.99 6.56 3.47
N ILE A 80 -0.14 5.98 3.07
CA ILE A 80 -1.09 5.31 3.95
C ILE A 80 -0.95 3.80 3.72
N ALA A 81 -0.54 3.06 4.74
CA ALA A 81 -0.43 1.60 4.66
C ALA A 81 -1.55 0.94 5.47
N THR A 82 -2.17 -0.09 4.91
CA THR A 82 -3.14 -0.92 5.63
C THR A 82 -2.52 -2.24 6.05
N SER A 83 -2.95 -2.79 7.17
CA SER A 83 -2.53 -4.11 7.64
C SER A 83 -3.65 -4.77 8.45
N ALA A 84 -3.84 -6.07 8.22
CA ALA A 84 -4.63 -6.90 9.11
C ALA A 84 -3.73 -7.35 10.27
N VAL A 85 -4.23 -7.20 11.51
CA VAL A 85 -3.47 -7.49 12.73
C VAL A 85 -4.33 -8.24 13.73
N GLY A 86 -3.68 -8.97 14.64
CA GLY A 86 -4.32 -9.51 15.83
C GLY A 86 -4.18 -8.54 17.00
N SER A 87 -5.25 -8.39 17.79
CA SER A 87 -5.20 -7.60 19.02
C SER A 87 -4.57 -8.40 20.17
N MET A 88 -3.71 -7.75 20.95
CA MET A 88 -3.22 -8.24 22.25
C MET A 88 -3.92 -7.55 23.44
N ARG A 89 -4.94 -6.74 23.17
CA ARG A 89 -5.71 -6.01 24.19
C ARG A 89 -7.20 -6.39 24.12
N LYS A 90 -7.82 -6.58 25.27
CA LYS A 90 -9.23 -7.02 25.35
C LYS A 90 -10.24 -5.97 24.92
N ASP A 91 -9.89 -4.69 25.02
CA ASP A 91 -10.76 -3.57 24.64
C ASP A 91 -10.81 -3.31 23.14
N LEU A 92 -9.80 -3.79 22.38
CA LEU A 92 -9.77 -3.73 20.92
C LEU A 92 -10.34 -5.03 20.34
N LYS A 93 -11.46 -4.92 19.62
CA LYS A 93 -12.25 -6.04 19.10
C LYS A 93 -12.01 -6.25 17.59
N PRO A 94 -12.29 -7.44 17.05
CA PRO A 94 -12.30 -7.65 15.60
C PRO A 94 -13.19 -6.63 14.89
N GLY A 95 -12.64 -5.96 13.88
CA GLY A 95 -13.32 -4.89 13.13
C GLY A 95 -12.96 -3.47 13.58
N ASP A 96 -12.35 -3.31 14.75
CA ASP A 96 -11.86 -2.01 15.19
C ASP A 96 -10.67 -1.55 14.33
N PHE A 97 -10.62 -0.25 14.03
CA PHE A 97 -9.46 0.38 13.39
C PHE A 97 -8.52 0.96 14.44
N VAL A 98 -7.22 0.80 14.19
CA VAL A 98 -6.16 1.36 15.04
C VAL A 98 -5.19 2.13 14.16
N LEU A 99 -4.84 3.35 14.57
CA LEU A 99 -3.73 4.11 14.02
C LEU A 99 -2.56 4.01 15.01
N PRO A 100 -1.64 3.04 14.84
CA PRO A 100 -0.52 2.88 15.76
C PRO A 100 0.46 4.05 15.62
N ASP A 101 1.04 4.46 16.74
CA ASP A 101 2.04 5.53 16.86
C ASP A 101 3.43 4.99 17.26
N GLN A 102 3.53 3.70 17.56
CA GLN A 102 4.74 2.99 17.95
C GLN A 102 4.83 1.60 17.28
N ILE A 103 6.04 1.05 17.21
CA ILE A 103 6.32 -0.28 16.69
C ILE A 103 7.42 -0.95 17.54
N ILE A 104 7.34 -2.28 17.64
CA ILE A 104 8.43 -3.14 18.12
C ILE A 104 8.79 -4.06 16.95
N ASP A 105 10.06 -4.07 16.56
CA ASP A 105 10.63 -4.98 15.56
C ASP A 105 11.29 -6.17 16.26
#